data_AF-A0A7X6TQP6-F1
#
_entry.id   AF-A0A7X6TQP6-F1
#
_cell.length_a   1.000
_cell.length_b   1.000
_cell.length_c   1.000
_cell.angle_alpha   90.00
_cell.angle_beta   90.00
_cell.angle_gamma   90.00
#
_symmetry.space_group_name_H-M   'P 1'
#
loop_
_entity.id
_entity.type
_entity.pdbx_description
1 polymer ?
#
loop_
_entity_poly.entity_id
_entity_poly.type
_entity_poly.pdbx_seq_one_letter_code
_entity_poly.pdbx_strand_id
1 'polypeptide(L)'
;GLSYEALLRAVTLSHLVTIYIKTRFGRLSAICGATVAAIGASCGMTYLLGGGLGEIRAAIQNMLGNITGMVCDGAKGGCALKVATSTSAACLSAQLALAGVAIGDHDGIIDVDPEKTIANLGLLSKEASQDLDHLILKIMLEKENETLNPN
;
A
#
# COMPACT_ATOMS: atom_id res chain seq x y z
N GLY A 1 6.09 28.91 -3.86
CA GLY A 1 5.19 27.83 -4.28
C GLY A 1 5.94 26.85 -5.16
N LEU A 2 5.52 25.58 -5.21
CA LEU A 2 6.14 24.56 -6.08
C LEU A 2 5.81 24.85 -7.55
N SER A 3 6.72 24.49 -8.48
CA SER A 3 6.46 24.65 -9.92
C SER A 3 5.44 23.61 -10.40
N TYR A 4 4.67 23.95 -11.44
CA TYR A 4 3.75 22.99 -12.06
C TYR A 4 4.48 21.76 -12.61
N GLU A 5 5.69 21.94 -13.14
CA GLU A 5 6.54 20.84 -13.59
C GLU A 5 6.91 19.88 -12.44
N ALA A 6 7.27 20.41 -11.27
CA ALA A 6 7.58 19.59 -10.10
C ALA A 6 6.37 18.76 -9.66
N LEU A 7 5.17 19.36 -9.67
CA LEU A 7 3.91 18.65 -9.40
C LEU A 7 3.66 17.51 -10.38
N LEU A 8 3.83 17.76 -11.69
CA LEU A 8 3.66 16.73 -12.72
C LEU A 8 4.64 15.57 -12.57
N ARG A 9 5.92 15.86 -12.28
CA ARG A 9 6.95 14.84 -12.04
C ARG A 9 6.61 13.99 -10.82
N ALA A 10 6.17 14.60 -9.73
CA ALA A 10 5.77 13.89 -8.52
C ALA A 10 4.57 12.95 -8.73
N VAL A 11 3.53 13.44 -9.41
CA VAL A 11 2.34 12.64 -9.73
C VAL A 11 2.71 11.50 -10.68
N THR A 12 3.58 11.76 -11.65
CA THR A 12 4.09 10.74 -12.57
C THR A 12 4.86 9.66 -11.81
N LEU A 13 5.78 10.05 -10.92
CA LEU A 13 6.51 9.10 -10.06
C LEU A 13 5.56 8.25 -9.21
N SER A 14 4.57 8.88 -8.57
CA SER A 14 3.56 8.19 -7.77
C SER A 14 2.83 7.11 -8.57
N HIS A 15 2.39 7.44 -9.79
CA HIS A 15 1.75 6.47 -10.67
C HIS A 15 2.70 5.36 -11.14
N LEU A 16 3.94 5.69 -11.51
CA LEU A 16 4.92 4.69 -11.95
C LEU A 16 5.23 3.68 -10.85
N VAL A 17 5.43 4.13 -9.61
CA VAL A 17 5.65 3.24 -8.45
C VAL A 17 4.40 2.38 -8.19
N THR A 18 3.22 2.99 -8.21
CA THR A 18 1.94 2.26 -8.02
C THR A 18 1.77 1.16 -9.08
N ILE A 19 1.98 1.50 -10.36
CA ILE A 19 1.90 0.56 -11.48
C ILE A 19 2.90 -0.57 -11.28
N TYR A 20 4.15 -0.21 -10.96
CA TYR A 20 5.22 -1.16 -10.78
C TYR A 20 4.91 -2.19 -9.69
N ILE A 21 4.48 -1.75 -8.50
CA ILE A 21 4.06 -2.65 -7.42
C ILE A 21 2.91 -3.53 -7.89
N LYS A 22 1.91 -2.95 -8.57
CA LYS A 22 0.75 -3.69 -9.05
C LYS A 22 1.11 -4.76 -10.08
N THR A 23 2.18 -4.59 -10.87
CA THR A 23 2.66 -5.65 -11.80
C THR A 23 3.12 -6.92 -11.09
N ARG A 24 3.45 -6.84 -9.78
CA ARG A 24 3.85 -8.00 -8.98
C ARG A 24 2.66 -8.79 -8.44
N PHE A 25 1.44 -8.26 -8.53
CA PHE A 25 0.25 -8.87 -7.95
C PHE A 25 -0.37 -9.89 -8.93
N GLY A 26 -1.16 -10.84 -8.40
CA GLY A 26 -1.97 -11.73 -9.21
C GLY A 26 -3.14 -11.01 -9.91
N ARG A 27 -3.85 -11.74 -10.79
CA ARG A 27 -5.08 -11.25 -11.44
C ARG A 27 -6.15 -10.87 -10.41
N LEU A 28 -6.19 -11.59 -9.29
CA LEU A 28 -7.00 -11.31 -8.13
C LEU A 28 -6.08 -11.12 -6.92
N SER A 29 -6.45 -10.20 -6.01
CA SER A 29 -5.66 -9.90 -4.83
C SER A 29 -6.57 -9.42 -3.70
N ALA A 30 -6.46 -10.05 -2.54
CA ALA A 30 -7.13 -9.66 -1.30
C ALA A 30 -6.43 -8.48 -0.61
N ILE A 31 -5.26 -8.04 -1.07
CA ILE A 31 -4.60 -6.81 -0.59
C ILE A 31 -5.35 -5.57 -1.10
N CYS A 32 -5.60 -4.61 -0.21
CA CYS A 32 -6.31 -3.37 -0.53
C CYS A 32 -5.56 -2.50 -1.55
N GLY A 33 -6.25 -2.06 -2.60
CA GLY A 33 -5.67 -1.14 -3.60
C GLY A 33 -5.27 0.21 -3.02
N ALA A 34 -5.90 0.65 -1.92
CA ALA A 34 -5.54 1.89 -1.22
C ALA A 34 -4.11 1.85 -0.69
N THR A 35 -3.63 0.68 -0.25
CA THR A 35 -2.23 0.48 0.19
C THR A 35 -1.25 0.79 -0.93
N VAL A 36 -1.47 0.19 -2.10
CA VAL A 36 -0.57 0.34 -3.25
C VAL A 36 -0.55 1.78 -3.77
N ALA A 37 -1.73 2.40 -3.86
CA ALA A 37 -1.85 3.80 -4.27
C ALA A 37 -1.16 4.74 -3.27
N ALA A 38 -1.28 4.47 -1.97
CA ALA A 38 -0.65 5.29 -0.93
C ALA A 38 0.87 5.15 -0.90
N ILE A 39 1.43 3.96 -1.20
CA ILE A 39 2.89 3.79 -1.36
C ILE A 39 3.41 4.71 -2.47
N GLY A 40 2.76 4.69 -3.64
CA GLY A 40 3.10 5.61 -4.73
C GLY A 40 2.96 7.07 -4.34
N ALA A 41 1.85 7.43 -3.68
CA ALA A 41 1.63 8.79 -3.18
C ALA A 41 2.73 9.23 -2.20
N SER A 42 3.19 8.35 -1.31
CA SER A 42 4.31 8.62 -0.40
C SER A 42 5.58 8.97 -1.17
N CYS A 43 5.91 8.21 -2.23
CA CYS A 43 7.05 8.51 -3.10
C CYS A 43 6.92 9.88 -3.79
N GLY A 44 5.74 10.21 -4.30
CA GLY A 44 5.46 11.51 -4.90
C GLY A 44 5.59 12.66 -3.89
N MET A 45 5.09 12.47 -2.66
CA MET A 45 5.23 13.45 -1.57
C MET A 45 6.70 13.64 -1.18
N THR A 46 7.44 12.55 -0.99
CA THR A 46 8.89 12.60 -0.70
C THR A 46 9.64 13.37 -1.79
N TYR A 47 9.33 13.12 -3.06
CA TYR A 47 9.92 13.87 -4.18
C TYR A 47 9.59 15.37 -4.13
N LEU A 48 8.32 15.75 -3.90
CA LEU A 48 7.92 17.16 -3.80
C LEU A 48 8.58 17.90 -2.64
N LEU A 49 8.88 17.18 -1.56
CA LEU A 49 9.54 17.72 -0.38
C LEU A 49 11.07 17.77 -0.51
N GLY A 50 11.61 17.45 -1.70
CA GLY A 50 13.05 17.54 -1.99
C GLY A 50 13.84 16.27 -1.70
N GLY A 51 13.16 15.17 -1.39
CA GLY A 51 13.79 13.86 -1.22
C GLY A 51 14.33 13.30 -2.53
N GLY A 52 15.49 12.66 -2.46
CA GLY A 52 16.13 11.97 -3.56
C GLY A 52 15.77 10.49 -3.60
N LEU A 53 16.57 9.72 -4.35
CA LEU A 53 16.36 8.28 -4.51
C LEU A 53 16.46 7.52 -3.18
N GLY A 54 17.33 7.93 -2.26
CA GLY A 54 17.47 7.30 -0.94
C GLY A 54 16.20 7.44 -0.11
N GLU A 55 15.65 8.65 -0.02
CA GLU A 55 14.43 8.94 0.72
C GLU A 55 13.22 8.27 0.07
N ILE A 56 13.16 8.22 -1.27
CA ILE A 56 12.08 7.49 -1.96
C ILE A 56 12.13 5.99 -1.61
N ARG A 57 13.33 5.38 -1.58
CA ARG A 57 13.49 3.99 -1.16
C ARG A 57 13.04 3.77 0.28
N ALA A 58 13.43 4.66 1.19
CA ALA A 58 13.00 4.62 2.59
C ALA A 58 11.48 4.77 2.72
N ALA A 59 10.85 5.65 1.94
CA ALA A 59 9.41 5.85 1.94
C ALA A 59 8.65 4.58 1.49
N ILE A 60 9.15 3.89 0.46
CA ILE A 60 8.61 2.59 0.02
C ILE A 60 8.68 1.57 1.15
N GLN A 61 9.86 1.41 1.77
CA GLN A 61 10.06 0.44 2.84
C GLN A 61 9.18 0.74 4.05
N ASN A 62 9.13 1.99 4.49
CA ASN A 62 8.28 2.44 5.60
C ASN A 62 6.81 2.14 5.34
N MET A 63 6.32 2.41 4.12
CA MET A 63 4.93 2.12 3.77
C MET A 63 4.63 0.63 3.73
N LEU A 64 5.54 -0.18 3.18
CA LEU A 64 5.41 -1.64 3.14
C LEU A 64 5.46 -2.23 4.56
N GLY A 65 6.28 -1.67 5.45
CA GLY A 65 6.33 -2.09 6.85
C GLY A 65 5.06 -1.71 7.63
N ASN A 66 4.42 -0.61 7.25
CA ASN A 66 3.29 -0.04 8.00
C ASN A 66 1.95 -0.66 7.63
N ILE A 67 1.61 -0.73 6.33
CA ILE A 67 0.21 -0.98 5.90
C ILE A 67 0.03 -2.17 4.95
N THR A 68 1.02 -3.08 4.84
CA THR A 68 0.95 -4.27 3.97
C THR A 68 -0.26 -5.16 4.28
N GLY A 69 -0.65 -5.31 5.55
CA GLY A 69 -1.73 -6.21 5.98
C GLY A 69 -3.15 -5.73 5.72
N MET A 70 -3.35 -4.59 5.03
CA MET A 70 -4.69 -4.06 4.79
C MET A 70 -5.45 -4.88 3.76
N VAL A 71 -6.53 -5.54 4.18
CA VAL A 71 -7.34 -6.44 3.35
C VAL A 71 -8.43 -5.68 2.57
N CYS A 72 -8.75 -6.15 1.38
CA CYS A 72 -9.85 -5.70 0.53
C CYS A 72 -11.07 -6.60 0.72
N ASP A 73 -12.12 -6.07 1.36
CA ASP A 73 -13.34 -6.80 1.75
C ASP A 73 -14.62 -6.20 1.14
N GLY A 74 -14.49 -5.31 0.15
CA GLY A 74 -15.63 -4.74 -0.58
C GLY A 74 -16.54 -3.80 0.21
N ALA A 75 -16.21 -3.43 1.45
CA ALA A 75 -17.08 -2.60 2.30
C ALA A 75 -16.98 -1.09 1.96
N LYS A 76 -18.10 -0.46 1.59
CA LYS A 76 -18.16 0.97 1.19
C LYS A 76 -17.62 1.93 2.26
N GLY A 77 -18.04 1.77 3.52
CA GLY A 77 -17.52 2.59 4.64
C GLY A 77 -16.07 2.24 5.00
N GLY A 78 -15.71 0.95 4.94
CA GLY A 78 -14.35 0.47 5.17
C GLY A 78 -13.33 1.07 4.20
N CYS A 79 -13.69 1.19 2.92
CA CYS A 79 -12.83 1.84 1.92
C CYS A 79 -12.47 3.29 2.28
N ALA A 80 -13.42 4.08 2.79
CA ALA A 80 -13.15 5.46 3.20
C ALA A 80 -12.13 5.52 4.36
N LEU A 81 -12.31 4.66 5.36
CA LEU A 81 -11.37 4.55 6.49
C LEU A 81 -9.99 4.06 6.07
N LYS A 82 -9.94 3.07 5.18
CA LYS A 82 -8.70 2.51 4.61
C LYS A 82 -7.93 3.56 3.81
N VAL A 83 -8.62 4.38 3.02
CA VAL A 83 -8.01 5.51 2.28
C VAL A 83 -7.49 6.56 3.25
N ALA A 84 -8.26 6.96 4.27
CA ALA A 84 -7.83 7.93 5.26
C ALA A 84 -6.57 7.45 6.01
N THR A 85 -6.58 6.20 6.49
CA THR A 85 -5.44 5.58 7.18
C THR A 85 -4.21 5.51 6.28
N SER A 86 -4.38 5.05 5.04
CA SER A 86 -3.27 4.91 4.09
C SER A 86 -2.67 6.27 3.72
N THR A 87 -3.49 7.32 3.61
CA THR A 87 -3.02 8.69 3.33
C THR A 87 -2.21 9.24 4.50
N SER A 88 -2.68 9.06 5.73
CA SER A 88 -1.94 9.44 6.93
C SER A 88 -0.60 8.70 7.02
N ALA A 89 -0.60 7.39 6.76
CA ALA A 89 0.61 6.58 6.71
C ALA A 89 1.59 7.05 5.63
N ALA A 90 1.09 7.46 4.46
CA ALA A 90 1.92 7.96 3.36
C ALA A 90 2.63 9.27 3.73
N CYS A 91 1.91 10.19 4.38
CA CYS A 91 2.49 11.45 4.88
C CYS A 91 3.56 11.19 5.95
N LEU A 92 3.25 10.32 6.92
CA LEU A 92 4.20 9.91 7.97
C LEU A 92 5.46 9.28 7.37
N SER A 93 5.30 8.32 6.46
CA SER A 93 6.41 7.59 5.86
C SER A 93 7.32 8.49 5.02
N ALA A 94 6.74 9.49 4.33
CA ALA A 94 7.49 10.48 3.60
C ALA A 94 8.31 11.38 4.54
N GLN A 95 7.72 11.83 5.65
CA GLN A 95 8.43 12.63 6.66
C GLN A 95 9.56 11.84 7.34
N LEU A 96 9.31 10.58 7.70
CA LEU A 96 10.32 9.69 8.27
C LEU A 96 11.48 9.50 7.29
N ALA A 97 11.18 9.22 6.02
CA ALA A 97 12.20 9.07 5.00
C ALA A 97 13.07 10.31 4.84
N LEU A 98 12.47 11.51 4.80
CA LEU A 98 13.19 12.79 4.73
C LEU A 98 14.04 13.07 5.98
N ALA A 99 13.66 12.50 7.13
CA ALA A 99 14.43 12.55 8.37
C ALA A 99 15.55 11.49 8.42
N GLY A 100 15.76 10.72 7.34
CA GLY A 100 16.74 9.64 7.29
C GLY A 100 16.32 8.37 8.02
N VAL A 101 15.02 8.20 8.30
CA VAL A 101 14.46 7.05 9.00
C VAL A 101 13.82 6.08 8.02
N ALA A 102 14.30 4.84 8.04
CA ALA A 102 13.73 3.70 7.33
C ALA A 102 13.52 2.53 8.31
N ILE A 103 12.48 1.74 8.08
CA ILE A 103 12.29 0.43 8.73
C ILE A 103 13.48 -0.48 8.42
N GLY A 104 13.83 -1.36 9.36
CA GLY A 104 14.98 -2.25 9.25
C GLY A 104 14.77 -3.33 8.18
N ASP A 105 15.87 -3.75 7.55
CA ASP A 105 15.91 -4.80 6.53
C ASP A 105 15.74 -6.24 7.07
N HIS A 106 15.56 -6.37 8.38
CA HIS A 106 15.26 -7.64 9.07
C HIS A 106 13.81 -7.70 9.59
N ASP A 107 13.03 -6.64 9.40
CA ASP A 107 11.67 -6.56 9.91
C ASP A 107 10.66 -7.22 8.95
N GLY A 108 10.19 -8.42 9.31
CA GLY A 108 9.10 -9.08 8.60
C GLY A 108 9.40 -9.36 7.13
N ILE A 109 8.66 -8.70 6.23
CA ILE A 109 8.79 -8.90 4.77
C ILE A 109 9.76 -7.91 4.10
N ILE A 110 10.32 -6.99 4.89
CA ILE A 110 11.28 -5.98 4.42
C ILE A 110 12.60 -6.67 4.11
N ASP A 111 13.19 -6.29 2.97
CA ASP A 111 14.52 -6.72 2.55
C ASP A 111 15.42 -5.47 2.38
N VAL A 112 16.72 -5.67 2.21
CA VAL A 112 17.72 -4.63 1.97
C VAL A 112 17.36 -3.81 0.73
N ASP A 113 16.85 -4.48 -0.30
CA ASP A 113 16.42 -3.85 -1.55
C ASP A 113 14.90 -3.66 -1.57
N PRO A 114 14.39 -2.42 -1.73
CA PRO A 114 12.96 -2.16 -1.88
C PRO A 114 12.30 -2.98 -2.98
N GLU A 115 13.04 -3.31 -4.04
CA GLU A 115 12.56 -4.16 -5.13
C GLU A 115 12.24 -5.57 -4.66
N LYS A 116 13.06 -6.11 -3.76
CA LYS A 116 12.81 -7.42 -3.13
C LYS A 116 11.66 -7.35 -2.14
N THR A 117 11.54 -6.28 -1.36
CA THR A 117 10.36 -6.08 -0.50
C THR A 117 9.06 -6.05 -1.33
N ILE A 118 9.06 -5.35 -2.47
CA ILE A 118 7.92 -5.33 -3.39
C ILE A 118 7.65 -6.74 -3.97
N ALA A 119 8.70 -7.52 -4.25
CA ALA A 119 8.54 -8.91 -4.68
C ALA A 119 7.94 -9.80 -3.57
N ASN A 120 8.35 -9.62 -2.30
CA ASN A 120 7.79 -10.31 -1.14
C ASN A 120 6.31 -9.97 -0.95
N LEU A 121 5.93 -8.69 -1.10
CA LEU A 121 4.53 -8.28 -1.14
C LEU A 121 3.76 -8.95 -2.29
N GLY A 122 4.37 -9.04 -3.48
CA GLY A 122 3.80 -9.71 -4.64
C GLY A 122 3.57 -11.21 -4.42
N LEU A 123 4.50 -11.89 -3.74
CA LEU A 123 4.36 -13.29 -3.32
C LEU A 123 3.15 -13.47 -2.40
N LEU A 124 3.06 -12.66 -1.33
CA LEU A 124 1.92 -12.68 -0.41
C LEU A 124 0.59 -12.42 -1.14
N SER A 125 0.57 -11.42 -2.01
CA SER A 125 -0.61 -11.12 -2.83
C SER A 125 -1.02 -12.31 -3.70
N LYS A 126 -0.08 -13.04 -4.29
CA LYS A 126 -0.41 -14.16 -5.18
C LYS A 126 -0.85 -15.41 -4.44
N GLU A 127 -0.11 -15.77 -3.39
CA GLU A 127 -0.32 -17.05 -2.71
C GLU A 127 -1.44 -16.99 -1.67
N ALA A 128 -1.58 -15.87 -0.95
CA ALA A 128 -2.59 -15.78 0.12
C ALA A 128 -3.99 -15.38 -0.38
N SER A 129 -4.09 -14.71 -1.53
CA SER A 129 -5.34 -14.04 -1.89
C SER A 129 -6.49 -14.99 -2.19
N GLN A 130 -6.23 -16.16 -2.80
CA GLN A 130 -7.32 -17.08 -3.14
C GLN A 130 -8.05 -17.57 -1.88
N ASP A 131 -7.31 -18.06 -0.90
CA ASP A 131 -7.88 -18.56 0.36
C ASP A 131 -8.52 -17.42 1.16
N LEU A 132 -7.89 -16.24 1.17
CA LEU A 132 -8.41 -15.08 1.87
C LEU A 132 -9.72 -14.57 1.24
N ASP A 133 -9.81 -14.51 -0.09
CA ASP A 133 -11.02 -14.11 -0.81
C ASP A 133 -12.18 -15.10 -0.54
N HIS A 134 -11.90 -16.41 -0.53
CA HIS A 134 -12.91 -17.41 -0.17
C HIS A 134 -13.42 -17.25 1.26
N LEU A 135 -12.53 -16.96 2.21
CA LEU A 135 -12.90 -16.74 3.61
C LEU A 135 -13.72 -15.46 3.78
N ILE A 136 -13.31 -14.36 3.14
CA ILE A 136 -14.05 -13.09 3.14
C ILE A 136 -15.46 -13.32 2.60
N LEU A 137 -15.58 -13.99 1.45
CA LEU A 137 -16.87 -14.27 0.83
C LEU A 137 -17.75 -15.14 1.74
N LYS A 138 -17.18 -16.16 2.37
CA LYS A 138 -17.90 -17.00 3.34
C LYS A 138 -18.48 -16.15 4.49
N ILE A 139 -17.67 -15.29 5.09
CA ILE A 139 -18.11 -14.38 6.16
C ILE A 139 -19.23 -13.44 5.68
N MET A 140 -19.11 -12.92 4.45
CA MET A 140 -20.14 -12.04 3.88
C MET A 140 -21.48 -12.76 3.71
N LEU A 141 -21.47 -13.99 3.18
CA LEU A 141 -22.67 -14.80 2.95
C LEU A 141 -23.32 -15.27 4.26
N GLU A 142 -22.52 -15.63 5.26
CA GLU A 142 -23.02 -16.01 6.60
C GLU A 142 -23.77 -14.84 7.24
N LYS A 143 -23.20 -13.63 7.22
CA LYS A 143 -23.85 -12.42 7.74
C LYS A 143 -25.13 -12.05 7.00
N GLU A 144 -25.15 -12.22 5.68
CA GLU A 144 -26.36 -11.99 4.88
C GLU A 144 -27.48 -12.96 5.27
N ASN A 145 -27.13 -14.24 5.46
CA ASN A 145 -28.09 -15.25 5.89
C ASN A 145 -28.64 -14.97 7.30
N GLU A 146 -27.80 -14.56 8.25
CA GLU A 146 -28.24 -14.12 9.59
C GLU A 146 -29.20 -12.92 9.54
N THR A 147 -29.01 -12.03 8.55
CA THR A 147 -29.87 -10.86 8.37
C THR A 147 -31.21 -11.22 7.73
N LEU A 148 -31.22 -12.19 6.82
CA LEU A 148 -32.42 -12.66 6.10
C LEU A 148 -33.26 -13.64 6.95
N ASN A 149 -32.60 -14.44 7.80
CA ASN A 149 -33.22 -15.44 8.68
C ASN A 149 -32.80 -15.18 10.14
N PRO A 150 -33.24 -14.06 10.75
CA PRO A 150 -32.99 -13.84 12.17
C PRO A 150 -33.75 -14.89 12.98
N ASN A 151 -33.06 -15.54 13.92
CA ASN A 151 -33.67 -16.46 14.89
C ASN A 151 -34.79 -15.79 15.69
#